data_AF-A0AA39NXH0-F1
#
_entry.id   AF-A0AA39NXH0-F1
#
_cell.length_a   1.000
_cell.length_b   1.000
_cell.length_c   1.000
_cell.angle_alpha   90.00
_cell.angle_beta   90.00
_cell.angle_gamma   90.00
#
_symmetry.space_group_name_H-M   'P 1'
#
loop_
_entity.id
_entity.type
_entity.pdbx_description
1 polymer ?
#
loop_
_entity_poly.entity_id
_entity_poly.type
_entity_poly.pdbx_seq_one_letter_code
_entity_poly.pdbx_strand_id
1 'polypeptide(L)'
;MNESASISRATSVSRASRNGSTISRNQSLIKKNVAPHDLKPSDVLIERFIAWKAIVKQLIAYFEGVADIENNTAKELTKLGGVIQVPFRAGNQFLGEGGLQDIYYGIRDKTRVIADQHANLGRTIDSSIVQHLQKLRTEIKAHIKNVQNDTGRLATSVAKERELSTRYIAELATNISAYKNTPMNVTAKTDPFVSNTAVIRQLQKQVNEENLLQKSIIIMQQNSATFEEGIVRAIQSAWQTFDEWQSRMSSSVQDTWRILGTQMASLAPDREWITFSARSDHLLDPDTPLRNQETIVYPSKDDPSVISVHTGLLERKKRYTRTYRESYFVLTPAGFLHEYASSDPHEAQTPMFSLFLPACTLGPQSSGKSKSHKFHIEGSKDGLGTTKTGSFKVPLRSGQHAWSFRSRSREDMMEWWNDIRMLCARYLVASEQMERSGPVAAAVRAAGYVSEDEEEEEEGSSVEEEEEDEEEEYEDVGEDINPPSYSHPEKEGYPVSFLSSRVRTY
;
A
#
# COMPACT_ATOMS: atom_id res chain seq x y z
N MET A 1 -54.46 -11.21 53.27
CA MET A 1 -55.83 -11.36 53.78
C MET A 1 -56.72 -11.81 52.64
N ASN A 2 -57.60 -12.77 52.91
CA ASN A 2 -58.70 -13.29 52.10
C ASN A 2 -58.43 -13.60 50.61
N GLU A 3 -58.16 -14.87 50.36
CA GLU A 3 -58.78 -15.60 49.24
C GLU A 3 -60.30 -15.44 49.23
N SER A 4 -60.92 -15.71 48.07
CA SER A 4 -62.12 -16.56 48.03
C SER A 4 -62.32 -17.14 46.62
N ALA A 5 -61.74 -18.32 46.36
CA ALA A 5 -62.20 -19.16 45.24
C ALA A 5 -63.48 -19.90 45.66
N SER A 6 -64.31 -20.30 44.70
CA SER A 6 -65.40 -21.26 44.92
C SER A 6 -65.74 -22.03 43.65
N ILE A 7 -66.07 -23.30 43.82
CA ILE A 7 -66.07 -24.34 42.78
C ILE A 7 -67.43 -25.05 42.79
N SER A 8 -67.79 -25.69 41.67
CA SER A 8 -68.95 -26.60 41.51
C SER A 8 -70.29 -25.90 41.21
N ARG A 9 -71.30 -26.58 40.64
CA ARG A 9 -71.42 -28.02 40.29
C ARG A 9 -72.33 -28.18 39.06
N ALA A 10 -72.07 -29.19 38.23
CA ALA A 10 -72.99 -29.59 37.17
C ALA A 10 -74.01 -30.62 37.68
N THR A 11 -75.28 -30.50 37.27
CA THR A 11 -76.30 -31.55 37.45
C THR A 11 -77.43 -31.47 36.42
N SER A 12 -77.70 -32.62 35.78
CA SER A 12 -79.02 -33.15 35.41
C SER A 12 -79.84 -32.55 34.25
N VAL A 13 -80.19 -33.46 33.34
CA VAL A 13 -81.13 -33.29 32.21
C VAL A 13 -82.58 -33.45 32.70
N SER A 14 -83.53 -32.77 32.06
CA SER A 14 -84.91 -33.25 31.98
C SER A 14 -85.52 -32.99 30.59
N ARG A 15 -86.35 -33.92 30.11
CA ARG A 15 -87.12 -33.83 28.85
C ARG A 15 -88.57 -33.53 29.17
N ALA A 16 -89.16 -32.54 28.51
CA ALA A 16 -90.60 -32.44 28.29
C ALA A 16 -90.85 -31.75 26.94
N SER A 17 -91.97 -32.04 26.29
CA SER A 17 -92.28 -31.60 24.91
C SER A 17 -93.58 -30.81 24.83
N ARG A 18 -93.64 -29.83 23.92
CA ARG A 18 -94.81 -29.60 23.04
C ARG A 18 -94.55 -28.59 21.91
N ASN A 19 -94.84 -29.05 20.71
CA ASN A 19 -95.28 -28.41 19.46
C ASN A 19 -95.14 -26.89 19.25
N GLY A 20 -94.51 -26.53 18.13
CA GLY A 20 -95.13 -25.61 17.15
C GLY A 20 -94.42 -24.29 16.82
N SER A 21 -93.72 -24.23 15.66
CA SER A 21 -93.60 -23.03 14.80
C SER A 21 -92.60 -23.22 13.62
N THR A 22 -92.82 -24.21 12.74
CA THR A 22 -91.94 -24.46 11.56
C THR A 22 -91.90 -23.30 10.54
N ILE A 23 -92.84 -22.35 10.62
CA ILE A 23 -92.92 -21.18 9.74
C ILE A 23 -91.82 -20.13 10.02
N SER A 24 -91.38 -19.97 11.27
CA SER A 24 -90.42 -18.92 11.65
C SER A 24 -89.04 -19.12 11.01
N ARG A 25 -88.56 -20.38 10.93
CA ARG A 25 -87.20 -20.68 10.47
C ARG A 25 -87.00 -20.32 8.99
N ASN A 26 -87.98 -20.59 8.12
CA ASN A 26 -87.90 -20.23 6.71
C ASN A 26 -87.91 -18.70 6.52
N GLN A 27 -88.70 -17.95 7.31
CA GLN A 27 -88.71 -16.49 7.24
C GLN A 27 -87.37 -15.89 7.73
N SER A 28 -86.70 -16.53 8.70
CA SER A 28 -85.36 -16.14 9.17
C SER A 28 -84.24 -16.41 8.16
N LEU A 29 -84.38 -17.43 7.31
CA LEU A 29 -83.44 -17.74 6.23
C LEU A 29 -83.64 -16.76 5.06
N ILE A 30 -84.88 -16.52 4.64
CA ILE A 30 -85.20 -15.58 3.54
C ILE A 30 -84.75 -14.15 3.90
N LYS A 31 -84.91 -13.71 5.16
CA LYS A 31 -84.45 -12.38 5.60
C LYS A 31 -82.93 -12.25 5.80
N LYS A 32 -82.14 -13.34 5.72
CA LYS A 32 -80.67 -13.24 5.76
C LYS A 32 -80.01 -13.10 4.39
N ASN A 33 -80.69 -13.46 3.29
CA ASN A 33 -80.16 -13.33 1.93
C ASN A 33 -80.43 -11.95 1.29
N VAL A 34 -80.62 -10.90 2.11
CA VAL A 34 -80.64 -9.49 1.67
C VAL A 34 -79.73 -8.67 2.60
N ALA A 35 -78.49 -9.16 2.78
CA ALA A 35 -77.43 -8.41 3.43
C ALA A 35 -76.74 -7.49 2.39
N PRO A 36 -76.50 -6.19 2.66
CA PRO A 36 -75.87 -5.27 1.70
C PRO A 36 -74.40 -5.54 1.34
N HIS A 37 -73.84 -6.70 1.69
CA HIS A 37 -72.43 -7.08 1.50
C HIS A 37 -72.26 -8.49 0.93
N ASP A 38 -73.18 -8.92 0.06
CA ASP A 38 -72.85 -9.94 -0.96
C ASP A 38 -71.79 -9.34 -1.90
N LEU A 39 -70.51 -9.57 -1.57
CA LEU A 39 -69.38 -9.28 -2.46
C LEU A 39 -69.60 -10.04 -3.77
N LYS A 40 -69.88 -9.33 -4.86
CA LYS A 40 -70.09 -10.02 -6.14
C LYS A 40 -68.75 -10.64 -6.55
N PRO A 41 -68.74 -11.82 -7.19
CA PRO A 41 -67.48 -12.43 -7.66
C PRO A 41 -66.66 -11.53 -8.61
N SER A 42 -67.28 -10.54 -9.27
CA SER A 42 -66.58 -9.46 -9.98
C SER A 42 -65.70 -8.60 -9.08
N ASP A 43 -66.20 -8.27 -7.89
CA ASP A 43 -65.65 -7.20 -7.05
C ASP A 43 -64.32 -7.67 -6.44
N VAL A 44 -64.27 -8.94 -6.03
CA VAL A 44 -63.04 -9.64 -5.60
C VAL A 44 -62.01 -9.73 -6.73
N LEU A 45 -62.42 -9.98 -7.98
CA LEU A 45 -61.51 -9.95 -9.15
C LEU A 45 -61.01 -8.52 -9.44
N ILE A 46 -61.87 -7.52 -9.33
CA ILE A 46 -61.54 -6.10 -9.51
C ILE A 46 -60.50 -5.67 -8.46
N GLU A 47 -60.71 -5.98 -7.19
CA GLU A 47 -59.75 -5.72 -6.11
C GLU A 47 -58.40 -6.42 -6.37
N ARG A 48 -58.41 -7.69 -6.79
CA ARG A 48 -57.20 -8.44 -7.15
C ARG A 48 -56.41 -7.77 -8.29
N PHE A 49 -57.08 -7.32 -9.35
CA PHE A 49 -56.39 -6.61 -10.44
C PHE A 49 -56.01 -5.16 -10.10
N ILE A 50 -56.71 -4.50 -9.18
CA ILE A 50 -56.27 -3.22 -8.60
C ILE A 50 -54.96 -3.42 -7.81
N ALA A 51 -54.83 -4.51 -7.04
CA ALA A 51 -53.59 -4.88 -6.36
C ALA A 51 -52.45 -5.16 -7.35
N TRP A 52 -52.68 -6.00 -8.38
CA TRP A 52 -51.68 -6.23 -9.44
C TRP A 52 -51.22 -4.94 -10.14
N LYS A 53 -52.15 -4.05 -10.47
CA LYS A 53 -51.86 -2.73 -11.04
C LYS A 53 -51.06 -1.83 -10.10
N ALA A 54 -51.21 -1.98 -8.78
CA ALA A 54 -50.41 -1.28 -7.79
C ALA A 54 -48.99 -1.88 -7.68
N ILE A 55 -48.85 -3.20 -7.69
CA ILE A 55 -47.56 -3.91 -7.72
C ILE A 55 -46.75 -3.51 -8.95
N VAL A 56 -47.36 -3.54 -10.16
CA VAL A 56 -46.68 -3.10 -11.40
C VAL A 56 -46.32 -1.60 -11.33
N LYS A 57 -47.13 -0.75 -10.68
CA LYS A 57 -46.76 0.68 -10.46
C LYS A 57 -45.53 0.82 -9.54
N GLN A 58 -45.38 -0.03 -8.52
CA GLN A 58 -44.19 -0.02 -7.66
C GLN A 58 -42.95 -0.48 -8.42
N LEU A 59 -43.06 -1.55 -9.22
CA LEU A 59 -41.95 -2.07 -10.03
C LEU A 59 -41.49 -1.08 -11.11
N ILE A 60 -42.43 -0.34 -11.72
CA ILE A 60 -42.13 0.78 -12.62
C ILE A 60 -41.27 1.83 -11.91
N ALA A 61 -41.73 2.33 -10.75
CA ALA A 61 -41.01 3.37 -10.00
C ALA A 61 -39.64 2.90 -9.49
N TYR A 62 -39.48 1.59 -9.21
CA TYR A 62 -38.20 0.99 -8.90
C TYR A 62 -37.24 1.05 -10.10
N PHE A 63 -37.65 0.61 -11.29
CA PHE A 63 -36.79 0.65 -12.47
C PHE A 63 -36.54 2.07 -13.00
N GLU A 64 -37.51 2.98 -12.90
CA GLU A 64 -37.30 4.42 -13.14
C GLU A 64 -36.18 4.96 -12.20
N GLY A 65 -36.21 4.61 -10.91
CA GLY A 65 -35.16 4.98 -9.95
C GLY A 65 -33.79 4.34 -10.21
N VAL A 66 -33.74 3.08 -10.69
CA VAL A 66 -32.47 2.45 -11.09
C VAL A 66 -31.90 3.13 -12.34
N ALA A 67 -32.73 3.44 -13.33
CA ALA A 67 -32.30 4.17 -14.52
C ALA A 67 -31.72 5.56 -14.17
N ASP A 68 -32.35 6.29 -13.25
CA ASP A 68 -31.81 7.56 -12.73
C ASP A 68 -30.43 7.40 -12.07
N ILE A 69 -30.22 6.34 -11.28
CA ILE A 69 -28.93 6.05 -10.63
C ILE A 69 -27.84 5.74 -11.66
N GLU A 70 -28.12 4.91 -12.66
CA GLU A 70 -27.18 4.58 -13.74
C GLU A 70 -26.86 5.81 -14.61
N ASN A 71 -27.90 6.58 -14.99
CA ASN A 71 -27.76 7.84 -15.73
C ASN A 71 -27.00 8.91 -14.93
N ASN A 72 -27.08 8.91 -13.60
CA ASN A 72 -26.29 9.81 -12.75
C ASN A 72 -24.84 9.35 -12.62
N THR A 73 -24.62 8.04 -12.44
CA THR A 73 -23.28 7.43 -12.36
C THR A 73 -22.47 7.73 -13.63
N ALA A 74 -23.09 7.63 -14.81
CA ALA A 74 -22.50 8.03 -16.08
C ALA A 74 -22.09 9.53 -16.13
N LYS A 75 -22.91 10.43 -15.58
CA LYS A 75 -22.62 11.88 -15.55
C LYS A 75 -21.42 12.18 -14.65
N GLU A 76 -21.36 11.58 -13.46
CA GLU A 76 -20.23 11.78 -12.55
C GLU A 76 -18.93 11.14 -13.06
N LEU A 77 -18.98 9.96 -13.69
CA LEU A 77 -17.82 9.37 -14.37
C LEU A 77 -17.32 10.23 -15.54
N THR A 78 -18.23 10.84 -16.30
CA THR A 78 -17.87 11.78 -17.38
C THR A 78 -17.12 13.01 -16.84
N LYS A 79 -17.56 13.56 -15.69
CA LYS A 79 -16.83 14.63 -14.99
C LYS A 79 -15.48 14.16 -14.45
N LEU A 80 -15.43 12.95 -13.88
CA LEU A 80 -14.21 12.36 -13.31
C LEU A 80 -13.12 12.19 -14.38
N GLY A 81 -13.48 11.75 -15.59
CA GLY A 81 -12.55 11.75 -16.73
C GLY A 81 -11.94 13.13 -17.00
N GLY A 82 -12.73 14.21 -16.86
CA GLY A 82 -12.27 15.60 -16.99
C GLY A 82 -11.22 16.05 -15.95
N VAL A 83 -11.05 15.33 -14.84
CA VAL A 83 -9.97 15.59 -13.86
C VAL A 83 -8.59 15.25 -14.45
N ILE A 84 -8.52 14.29 -15.38
CA ILE A 84 -7.27 13.85 -16.00
C ILE A 84 -6.88 14.80 -17.16
N GLN A 85 -6.08 15.80 -16.79
CA GLN A 85 -5.57 16.83 -17.70
C GLN A 85 -4.31 16.32 -18.44
N VAL A 86 -4.53 15.70 -19.61
CA VAL A 86 -3.47 15.27 -20.56
C VAL A 86 -3.64 15.97 -21.92
N PRO A 87 -2.53 16.39 -22.59
CA PRO A 87 -1.13 16.19 -22.19
C PRO A 87 -0.75 17.00 -20.95
N PHE A 88 0.26 16.53 -20.21
CA PHE A 88 0.69 17.18 -18.98
C PHE A 88 1.30 18.56 -19.28
N ARG A 89 1.04 19.56 -18.43
CA ARG A 89 1.60 20.91 -18.58
C ARG A 89 3.14 20.94 -18.50
N ALA A 90 3.74 19.98 -17.78
CA ALA A 90 5.18 19.74 -17.74
C ALA A 90 5.65 18.79 -18.89
N GLY A 91 5.03 18.89 -20.07
CA GLY A 91 5.06 17.85 -21.12
C GLY A 91 6.43 17.48 -21.69
N ASN A 92 7.48 18.28 -21.45
CA ASN A 92 8.85 17.95 -21.87
C ASN A 92 9.65 17.15 -20.82
N GLN A 93 9.15 17.00 -19.59
CA GLN A 93 9.79 16.23 -18.52
C GLN A 93 9.44 14.73 -18.60
N PHE A 94 8.17 14.43 -18.86
CA PHE A 94 7.67 13.06 -18.96
C PHE A 94 7.91 12.46 -20.35
N LEU A 95 7.72 11.16 -20.47
CA LEU A 95 7.58 10.48 -21.75
C LEU A 95 6.11 10.53 -22.23
N GLY A 96 5.95 10.76 -23.53
CA GLY A 96 4.67 10.59 -24.22
C GLY A 96 4.40 9.12 -24.50
N GLU A 97 4.81 8.68 -25.69
CA GLU A 97 4.57 7.32 -26.18
C GLU A 97 5.23 6.25 -25.30
N GLY A 98 4.41 5.32 -24.78
CA GLY A 98 4.88 4.27 -23.88
C GLY A 98 5.36 4.77 -22.52
N GLY A 99 4.90 5.95 -22.09
CA GLY A 99 5.17 6.56 -20.79
C GLY A 99 3.92 6.76 -19.92
N LEU A 100 4.09 7.48 -18.81
CA LEU A 100 3.05 7.82 -17.86
C LEU A 100 1.92 8.65 -18.50
N GLN A 101 2.24 9.48 -19.50
CA GLN A 101 1.23 10.31 -20.18
C GLN A 101 0.25 9.47 -21.00
N ASP A 102 0.72 8.45 -21.72
CA ASP A 102 -0.13 7.49 -22.44
C ASP A 102 -1.05 6.71 -21.49
N ILE A 103 -0.55 6.33 -20.32
CA ILE A 103 -1.35 5.65 -19.30
C ILE A 103 -2.45 6.58 -18.78
N TYR A 104 -2.18 7.88 -18.60
CA TYR A 104 -3.19 8.85 -18.20
C TYR A 104 -4.20 9.18 -19.32
N TYR A 105 -3.80 9.18 -20.59
CA TYR A 105 -4.75 9.15 -21.72
C TYR A 105 -5.65 7.91 -21.65
N GLY A 106 -5.07 6.74 -21.39
CA GLY A 106 -5.79 5.49 -21.14
C GLY A 106 -6.82 5.63 -20.02
N ILE A 107 -6.41 6.10 -18.83
CA ILE A 107 -7.31 6.31 -17.67
C ILE A 107 -8.48 7.23 -18.06
N ARG A 108 -8.21 8.39 -18.69
CA ARG A 108 -9.24 9.34 -19.12
C ARG A 108 -10.25 8.70 -20.07
N ASP A 109 -9.76 8.06 -21.13
CA ASP A 109 -10.60 7.59 -22.23
C ASP A 109 -11.34 6.29 -21.86
N LYS A 110 -10.75 5.43 -21.03
CA LYS A 110 -11.43 4.27 -20.44
C LYS A 110 -12.45 4.66 -19.37
N THR A 111 -12.21 5.71 -18.58
CA THR A 111 -13.23 6.25 -17.64
C THR A 111 -14.47 6.71 -18.41
N ARG A 112 -14.29 7.32 -19.58
CA ARG A 112 -15.40 7.64 -20.48
C ARG A 112 -16.11 6.39 -21.00
N VAL A 113 -15.39 5.35 -21.43
CA VAL A 113 -16.01 4.07 -21.85
C VAL A 113 -16.86 3.47 -20.71
N ILE A 114 -16.41 3.50 -19.46
CA ILE A 114 -17.19 3.06 -18.29
C ILE A 114 -18.46 3.92 -18.15
N ALA A 115 -18.35 5.25 -18.27
CA ALA A 115 -19.50 6.15 -18.24
C ALA A 115 -20.54 5.83 -19.34
N ASP A 116 -20.07 5.55 -20.56
CA ASP A 116 -20.93 5.19 -21.69
C ASP A 116 -21.65 3.84 -21.44
N GLN A 117 -21.04 2.89 -20.73
CA GLN A 117 -21.72 1.64 -20.33
C GLN A 117 -22.86 1.87 -19.33
N HIS A 118 -22.65 2.67 -18.29
CA HIS A 118 -23.72 3.05 -17.34
C HIS A 118 -24.85 3.81 -18.05
N ALA A 119 -24.52 4.73 -18.96
CA ALA A 119 -25.52 5.44 -19.77
C ALA A 119 -26.28 4.51 -20.73
N ASN A 120 -25.65 3.44 -21.22
CA ASN A 120 -26.31 2.43 -22.05
C ASN A 120 -27.32 1.61 -21.22
N LEU A 121 -26.94 1.16 -20.00
CA LEU A 121 -27.86 0.42 -19.14
C LEU A 121 -29.07 1.27 -18.74
N GLY A 122 -28.86 2.51 -18.27
CA GLY A 122 -29.94 3.44 -17.90
C GLY A 122 -30.94 3.62 -19.05
N ARG A 123 -30.44 3.93 -20.27
CA ARG A 123 -31.29 4.05 -21.47
C ARG A 123 -32.04 2.76 -21.82
N THR A 124 -31.44 1.57 -21.65
CA THR A 124 -32.13 0.29 -21.90
C THR A 124 -33.25 0.04 -20.88
N ILE A 125 -33.03 0.38 -19.60
CA ILE A 125 -34.07 0.28 -18.56
C ILE A 125 -35.25 1.19 -18.90
N ASP A 126 -34.99 2.47 -19.20
CA ASP A 126 -36.02 3.45 -19.58
C ASP A 126 -36.80 3.03 -20.84
N SER A 127 -36.08 2.66 -21.91
CA SER A 127 -36.69 2.43 -23.23
C SER A 127 -37.33 1.05 -23.41
N SER A 128 -36.83 0.02 -22.72
CA SER A 128 -37.35 -1.35 -22.83
C SER A 128 -38.21 -1.73 -21.62
N ILE A 129 -37.62 -1.70 -20.42
CA ILE A 129 -38.21 -2.30 -19.22
C ILE A 129 -39.35 -1.43 -18.68
N VAL A 130 -39.11 -0.13 -18.49
CA VAL A 130 -40.13 0.80 -18.00
C VAL A 130 -41.28 0.92 -19.00
N GLN A 131 -41.01 1.03 -20.31
CA GLN A 131 -42.07 1.05 -21.33
C GLN A 131 -42.90 -0.24 -21.36
N HIS A 132 -42.27 -1.42 -21.26
CA HIS A 132 -42.98 -2.70 -21.20
C HIS A 132 -43.91 -2.77 -19.98
N LEU A 133 -43.42 -2.39 -18.81
CA LEU A 133 -44.23 -2.40 -17.58
C LEU A 133 -45.33 -1.34 -17.59
N GLN A 134 -45.09 -0.15 -18.16
CA GLN A 134 -46.13 0.88 -18.35
C GLN A 134 -47.23 0.37 -19.31
N LYS A 135 -46.87 -0.34 -20.39
CA LYS A 135 -47.83 -1.01 -21.29
C LYS A 135 -48.67 -2.04 -20.53
N LEU A 136 -48.04 -2.97 -19.81
CA LEU A 136 -48.71 -3.96 -18.95
C LEU A 136 -49.68 -3.29 -17.95
N ARG A 137 -49.27 -2.18 -17.32
CA ARG A 137 -50.10 -1.38 -16.41
C ARG A 137 -51.32 -0.76 -17.10
N THR A 138 -51.25 -0.42 -18.39
CA THR A 138 -52.42 0.00 -19.18
C THR A 138 -53.33 -1.17 -19.56
N GLU A 139 -52.77 -2.34 -19.86
CA GLU A 139 -53.51 -3.57 -20.18
C GLU A 139 -54.30 -4.05 -18.95
N ILE A 140 -53.71 -4.08 -17.76
CA ILE A 140 -54.43 -4.39 -16.51
C ILE A 140 -55.55 -3.37 -16.24
N LYS A 141 -55.32 -2.07 -16.53
CA LYS A 141 -56.36 -1.03 -16.43
C LYS A 141 -57.51 -1.24 -17.41
N ALA A 142 -57.25 -1.85 -18.58
CA ALA A 142 -58.30 -2.23 -19.54
C ALA A 142 -59.05 -3.48 -19.07
N HIS A 143 -58.35 -4.52 -18.60
CA HIS A 143 -58.98 -5.75 -18.07
C HIS A 143 -59.96 -5.46 -16.93
N ILE A 144 -59.57 -4.61 -15.96
CA ILE A 144 -60.46 -4.15 -14.86
C ILE A 144 -61.77 -3.55 -15.42
N LYS A 145 -61.69 -2.70 -16.45
CA LYS A 145 -62.88 -2.09 -17.08
C LYS A 145 -63.77 -3.13 -17.77
N ASN A 146 -63.19 -4.14 -18.41
CA ASN A 146 -63.94 -5.19 -19.08
C ASN A 146 -64.72 -6.03 -18.05
N VAL A 147 -64.07 -6.48 -16.98
CA VAL A 147 -64.69 -7.18 -15.85
C VAL A 147 -65.85 -6.37 -15.26
N GLN A 148 -65.67 -5.06 -15.08
CA GLN A 148 -66.70 -4.14 -14.57
C GLN A 148 -67.90 -4.01 -15.51
N ASN A 149 -67.66 -3.76 -16.80
CA ASN A 149 -68.72 -3.48 -17.77
C ASN A 149 -69.60 -4.71 -18.03
N ASP A 150 -68.99 -5.87 -18.29
CA ASP A 150 -69.73 -7.09 -18.63
C ASP A 150 -70.52 -7.63 -17.43
N THR A 151 -69.88 -7.76 -16.27
CA THR A 151 -70.56 -8.24 -15.07
C THR A 151 -71.62 -7.25 -14.58
N GLY A 152 -71.34 -5.95 -14.64
CA GLY A 152 -72.29 -4.91 -14.24
C GLY A 152 -73.59 -4.97 -15.04
N ARG A 153 -73.51 -5.09 -16.37
CA ARG A 153 -74.68 -5.20 -17.24
C ARG A 153 -75.55 -6.43 -16.92
N LEU A 154 -74.93 -7.61 -16.77
CA LEU A 154 -75.65 -8.86 -16.48
C LEU A 154 -76.25 -8.86 -15.07
N ALA A 155 -75.53 -8.32 -14.08
CA ALA A 155 -76.04 -8.17 -12.72
C ALA A 155 -77.26 -7.24 -12.65
N THR A 156 -77.30 -6.16 -13.46
CA THR A 156 -78.49 -5.29 -13.58
C THR A 156 -79.68 -6.01 -14.21
N SER A 157 -79.45 -6.88 -15.20
CA SER A 157 -80.51 -7.72 -15.80
C SER A 157 -81.13 -8.65 -14.76
N VAL A 158 -80.30 -9.42 -14.04
CA VAL A 158 -80.72 -10.33 -12.97
C VAL A 158 -81.47 -9.59 -11.85
N ALA A 159 -80.99 -8.41 -11.44
CA ALA A 159 -81.67 -7.60 -10.42
C ALA A 159 -83.09 -7.17 -10.85
N LYS A 160 -83.26 -6.75 -12.11
CA LYS A 160 -84.57 -6.38 -12.68
C LYS A 160 -85.54 -7.56 -12.72
N GLU A 161 -85.08 -8.73 -13.18
CA GLU A 161 -85.95 -9.91 -13.27
C GLU A 161 -86.31 -10.47 -11.89
N ARG A 162 -85.41 -10.37 -10.90
CA ARG A 162 -85.71 -10.67 -9.48
C ARG A 162 -86.78 -9.75 -8.90
N GLU A 163 -86.76 -8.45 -9.23
CA GLU A 163 -87.77 -7.50 -8.78
C GLU A 163 -89.15 -7.85 -9.36
N LEU A 164 -89.20 -8.15 -10.66
CA LEU A 164 -90.43 -8.57 -11.36
C LEU A 164 -90.97 -9.90 -10.82
N SER A 165 -90.13 -10.91 -10.56
CA SER A 165 -90.53 -12.14 -9.88
C SER A 165 -91.12 -11.87 -8.50
N THR A 166 -90.46 -11.03 -7.69
CA THR A 166 -90.93 -10.66 -6.35
C THR A 166 -92.30 -9.99 -6.42
N ARG A 167 -92.51 -9.11 -7.40
CA ARG A 167 -93.78 -8.41 -7.65
C ARG A 167 -94.91 -9.38 -8.00
N TYR A 168 -94.71 -10.27 -8.98
CA TYR A 168 -95.75 -11.25 -9.35
C TYR A 168 -96.02 -12.30 -8.26
N ILE A 169 -95.02 -12.67 -7.45
CA ILE A 169 -95.24 -13.56 -6.29
C ILE A 169 -96.11 -12.87 -5.23
N ALA A 170 -95.89 -11.58 -4.96
CA ALA A 170 -96.74 -10.80 -4.06
C ALA A 170 -98.17 -10.64 -4.62
N GLU A 171 -98.30 -10.35 -5.91
CA GLU A 171 -99.60 -10.26 -6.61
C GLU A 171 -100.37 -11.59 -6.58
N LEU A 172 -99.70 -12.73 -6.83
CA LEU A 172 -100.28 -14.07 -6.69
C LEU A 172 -100.76 -14.33 -5.26
N ALA A 173 -99.97 -13.96 -4.24
CA ALA A 173 -100.38 -14.10 -2.84
C ALA A 173 -101.61 -13.25 -2.50
N THR A 174 -101.70 -12.03 -3.04
CA THR A 174 -102.88 -11.15 -2.92
C THR A 174 -104.11 -11.76 -3.62
N ASN A 175 -103.96 -12.26 -4.85
CA ASN A 175 -105.06 -12.84 -5.63
C ASN A 175 -105.57 -14.16 -5.01
N ILE A 176 -104.69 -15.01 -4.46
CA ILE A 176 -105.07 -16.19 -3.66
C ILE A 176 -105.88 -15.78 -2.42
N SER A 177 -105.50 -14.70 -1.72
CA SER A 177 -106.24 -14.20 -0.55
C SER A 177 -107.59 -13.60 -0.93
N ALA A 178 -107.67 -12.85 -2.04
CA ALA A 178 -108.92 -12.30 -2.56
C ALA A 178 -109.91 -13.41 -2.96
N TYR A 179 -109.45 -14.48 -3.60
CA TYR A 179 -110.26 -15.65 -3.93
C TYR A 179 -110.78 -16.38 -2.69
N LYS A 180 -109.94 -16.55 -1.66
CA LYS A 180 -110.34 -17.23 -0.40
C LYS A 180 -111.34 -16.43 0.44
N ASN A 181 -111.20 -15.10 0.49
CA ASN A 181 -111.97 -14.25 1.39
C ASN A 181 -113.20 -13.61 0.72
N THR A 182 -113.14 -13.36 -0.59
CA THR A 182 -114.16 -12.62 -1.36
C THR A 182 -114.34 -13.22 -2.77
N PRO A 183 -114.76 -14.49 -2.92
CA PRO A 183 -114.77 -15.20 -4.20
C PRO A 183 -115.64 -14.53 -5.29
N MET A 184 -116.71 -13.83 -4.92
CA MET A 184 -117.59 -13.11 -5.87
C MET A 184 -116.94 -11.84 -6.48
N ASN A 185 -115.83 -11.35 -5.93
CA ASN A 185 -115.12 -10.17 -6.44
C ASN A 185 -113.95 -10.54 -7.38
N VAL A 186 -113.74 -11.83 -7.68
CA VAL A 186 -112.62 -12.28 -8.51
C VAL A 186 -112.92 -12.08 -10.00
N THR A 187 -112.13 -11.23 -10.64
CA THR A 187 -112.12 -11.06 -12.11
C THR A 187 -111.21 -12.07 -12.78
N ALA A 188 -111.38 -12.29 -14.09
CA ALA A 188 -110.50 -13.14 -14.91
C ALA A 188 -109.03 -12.67 -14.98
N LYS A 189 -108.71 -11.43 -14.54
CA LYS A 189 -107.32 -10.94 -14.40
C LYS A 189 -106.72 -11.25 -13.03
N THR A 190 -107.54 -11.20 -11.99
CA THR A 190 -107.19 -11.51 -10.59
C THR A 190 -107.33 -13.00 -10.25
N ASP A 191 -107.54 -13.85 -11.26
CA ASP A 191 -107.64 -15.30 -11.08
C ASP A 191 -106.29 -15.89 -10.59
N PRO A 192 -106.28 -16.72 -9.54
CA PRO A 192 -105.05 -17.32 -9.03
C PRO A 192 -104.30 -18.22 -10.03
N PHE A 193 -104.97 -18.91 -10.95
CA PHE A 193 -104.32 -19.79 -11.93
C PHE A 193 -103.65 -19.00 -13.07
N VAL A 194 -104.32 -17.96 -13.58
CA VAL A 194 -103.73 -16.97 -14.51
C VAL A 194 -102.53 -16.28 -13.86
N SER A 195 -102.67 -15.84 -12.60
CA SER A 195 -101.59 -15.22 -11.82
C SER A 195 -100.39 -16.17 -11.64
N ASN A 196 -100.65 -17.44 -11.30
CA ASN A 196 -99.60 -18.45 -11.15
C ASN A 196 -98.89 -18.76 -12.47
N THR A 197 -99.63 -18.75 -13.59
CA THR A 197 -99.05 -18.90 -14.93
C THR A 197 -98.10 -17.75 -15.28
N ALA A 198 -98.39 -16.52 -14.86
CA ALA A 198 -97.48 -15.39 -15.01
C ALA A 198 -96.22 -15.54 -14.13
N VAL A 199 -96.37 -15.96 -12.87
CA VAL A 199 -95.24 -16.25 -11.95
C VAL A 199 -94.31 -17.32 -12.53
N ILE A 200 -94.85 -18.44 -13.03
CA ILE A 200 -94.04 -19.53 -13.61
C ILE A 200 -93.20 -19.04 -14.80
N ARG A 201 -93.79 -18.27 -15.72
CA ARG A 201 -93.08 -17.69 -16.88
C ARG A 201 -91.98 -16.71 -16.45
N GLN A 202 -92.26 -15.87 -15.46
CA GLN A 202 -91.29 -14.90 -14.96
C GLN A 202 -90.13 -15.56 -14.19
N LEU A 203 -90.41 -16.59 -13.38
CA LEU A 203 -89.38 -17.38 -12.71
C LEU A 203 -88.48 -18.13 -13.70
N GLN A 204 -89.06 -18.71 -14.77
CA GLN A 204 -88.26 -19.32 -15.84
C GLN A 204 -87.32 -18.30 -16.50
N LYS A 205 -87.79 -17.07 -16.72
CA LYS A 205 -86.98 -15.97 -17.27
C LYS A 205 -85.88 -15.52 -16.31
N GLN A 206 -86.17 -15.35 -15.02
CA GLN A 206 -85.16 -15.03 -14.00
C GLN A 206 -84.08 -16.11 -13.94
N VAL A 207 -84.47 -17.39 -13.89
CA VAL A 207 -83.53 -18.52 -13.83
C VAL A 207 -82.64 -18.56 -15.09
N ASN A 208 -83.16 -18.20 -16.27
CA ASN A 208 -82.34 -18.09 -17.47
C ASN A 208 -81.30 -16.95 -17.37
N GLU A 209 -81.67 -15.76 -16.91
CA GLU A 209 -80.73 -14.65 -16.70
C GLU A 209 -79.68 -14.95 -15.62
N GLU A 210 -80.08 -15.62 -14.53
CA GLU A 210 -79.16 -16.07 -13.47
C GLU A 210 -78.16 -17.10 -13.98
N ASN A 211 -78.60 -18.06 -14.79
CA ASN A 211 -77.72 -19.02 -15.46
C ASN A 211 -76.76 -18.34 -16.47
N LEU A 212 -77.19 -17.27 -17.16
CA LEU A 212 -76.34 -16.49 -18.05
C LEU A 212 -75.27 -15.72 -17.27
N LEU A 213 -75.65 -15.06 -16.16
CA LEU A 213 -74.71 -14.38 -15.26
C LEU A 213 -73.69 -15.38 -14.67
N GLN A 214 -74.14 -16.55 -14.20
CA GLN A 214 -73.24 -17.58 -13.64
C GLN A 214 -72.23 -18.08 -14.69
N LYS A 215 -72.69 -18.40 -15.91
CA LYS A 215 -71.80 -18.82 -17.01
C LYS A 215 -70.80 -17.73 -17.38
N SER A 216 -71.24 -16.47 -17.43
CA SER A 216 -70.37 -15.32 -17.71
C SER A 216 -69.30 -15.14 -16.63
N ILE A 217 -69.65 -15.26 -15.35
CA ILE A 217 -68.69 -15.19 -14.23
C ILE A 217 -67.64 -16.30 -14.32
N ILE A 218 -68.04 -17.55 -14.61
CA ILE A 218 -67.09 -18.67 -14.76
C ILE A 218 -66.11 -18.43 -15.92
N ILE A 219 -66.59 -17.95 -17.07
CA ILE A 219 -65.73 -17.59 -18.21
C ILE A 219 -64.80 -16.42 -17.84
N MET A 220 -65.31 -15.40 -17.14
CA MET A 220 -64.52 -14.25 -16.69
C MET A 220 -63.44 -14.64 -15.67
N GLN A 221 -63.72 -15.60 -14.79
CA GLN A 221 -62.74 -16.18 -13.85
C GLN A 221 -61.62 -16.92 -14.60
N GLN A 222 -61.97 -17.79 -15.56
CA GLN A 222 -60.99 -18.52 -16.36
C GLN A 222 -60.10 -17.57 -17.18
N ASN A 223 -60.71 -16.61 -17.88
CA ASN A 223 -59.98 -15.60 -18.66
C ASN A 223 -59.08 -14.74 -17.76
N SER A 224 -59.53 -14.41 -16.55
CA SER A 224 -58.75 -13.67 -15.56
C SER A 224 -57.53 -14.45 -15.05
N ALA A 225 -57.66 -15.76 -14.82
CA ALA A 225 -56.54 -16.60 -14.40
C ALA A 225 -55.44 -16.66 -15.48
N THR A 226 -55.83 -16.83 -16.76
CA THR A 226 -54.87 -16.80 -17.88
C THR A 226 -54.27 -15.41 -18.10
N PHE A 227 -55.04 -14.33 -17.88
CA PHE A 227 -54.49 -12.97 -17.91
C PHE A 227 -53.49 -12.70 -16.79
N GLU A 228 -53.76 -13.18 -15.57
CA GLU A 228 -52.85 -13.07 -14.42
C GLU A 228 -51.54 -13.84 -14.64
N GLU A 229 -51.59 -15.03 -15.25
CA GLU A 229 -50.38 -15.74 -15.68
C GLU A 229 -49.56 -14.90 -16.68
N GLY A 230 -50.23 -14.16 -17.58
CA GLY A 230 -49.60 -13.17 -18.46
C GLY A 230 -48.90 -12.03 -17.71
N ILE A 231 -49.50 -11.51 -16.64
CA ILE A 231 -48.88 -10.48 -15.78
C ILE A 231 -47.58 -10.99 -15.16
N VAL A 232 -47.59 -12.22 -14.61
CA VAL A 232 -46.41 -12.83 -13.99
C VAL A 232 -45.30 -13.04 -15.02
N ARG A 233 -45.62 -13.60 -16.19
CA ARG A 233 -44.64 -13.81 -17.29
C ARG A 233 -44.03 -12.49 -17.79
N ALA A 234 -44.82 -11.42 -17.89
CA ALA A 234 -44.33 -10.11 -18.30
C ALA A 234 -43.37 -9.50 -17.25
N ILE A 235 -43.67 -9.65 -15.96
CA ILE A 235 -42.76 -9.25 -14.87
C ILE A 235 -41.46 -10.06 -14.87
N GLN A 236 -41.54 -11.38 -15.14
CA GLN A 236 -40.38 -12.25 -15.26
C GLN A 236 -39.49 -11.85 -16.46
N SER A 237 -40.09 -11.58 -17.63
CA SER A 237 -39.36 -11.14 -18.82
C SER A 237 -38.68 -9.78 -18.62
N ALA A 238 -39.32 -8.84 -17.92
CA ALA A 238 -38.72 -7.57 -17.53
C ALA A 238 -37.49 -7.76 -16.62
N TRP A 239 -37.57 -8.65 -15.62
CA TRP A 239 -36.43 -8.97 -14.74
C TRP A 239 -35.30 -9.71 -15.45
N GLN A 240 -35.61 -10.67 -16.32
CA GLN A 240 -34.61 -11.36 -17.14
C GLN A 240 -33.86 -10.39 -18.06
N THR A 241 -34.58 -9.41 -18.64
CA THR A 241 -33.96 -8.34 -19.45
C THR A 241 -33.03 -7.47 -18.61
N PHE A 242 -33.40 -7.15 -17.36
CA PHE A 242 -32.51 -6.41 -16.46
C PHE A 242 -31.23 -7.18 -16.16
N ASP A 243 -31.35 -8.44 -15.74
CA ASP A 243 -30.22 -9.32 -15.39
C ASP A 243 -29.22 -9.48 -16.55
N GLU A 244 -29.72 -9.76 -17.76
CA GLU A 244 -28.91 -9.90 -18.97
C GLU A 244 -28.07 -8.65 -19.29
N TRP A 245 -28.66 -7.46 -19.13
CA TRP A 245 -27.99 -6.20 -19.44
C TRP A 245 -27.11 -5.68 -18.30
N GLN A 246 -27.51 -5.88 -17.05
CA GLN A 246 -26.70 -5.57 -15.86
C GLN A 246 -25.43 -6.42 -15.84
N SER A 247 -25.54 -7.71 -16.12
CA SER A 247 -24.42 -8.65 -16.14
C SER A 247 -23.39 -8.30 -17.22
N ARG A 248 -23.87 -7.95 -18.43
CA ARG A 248 -23.03 -7.43 -19.52
C ARG A 248 -22.31 -6.14 -19.15
N MET A 249 -23.03 -5.17 -18.55
CA MET A 249 -22.44 -3.90 -18.11
C MET A 249 -21.35 -4.15 -17.06
N SER A 250 -21.68 -4.91 -16.01
CA SER A 250 -20.77 -5.24 -14.91
C SER A 250 -19.47 -5.88 -15.43
N SER A 251 -19.59 -6.88 -16.31
CA SER A 251 -18.44 -7.55 -16.94
C SER A 251 -17.58 -6.59 -17.77
N SER A 252 -18.21 -5.76 -18.61
CA SER A 252 -17.49 -4.78 -19.45
C SER A 252 -16.76 -3.71 -18.62
N VAL A 253 -17.36 -3.26 -17.52
CA VAL A 253 -16.75 -2.30 -16.59
C VAL A 253 -15.59 -2.96 -15.83
N GLN A 254 -15.75 -4.18 -15.32
CA GLN A 254 -14.67 -4.92 -14.65
C GLN A 254 -13.48 -5.18 -15.57
N ASP A 255 -13.70 -5.61 -16.82
CA ASP A 255 -12.63 -5.78 -17.80
C ASP A 255 -11.94 -4.45 -18.15
N THR A 256 -12.68 -3.35 -18.18
CA THR A 256 -12.11 -2.02 -18.43
C THR A 256 -11.19 -1.57 -17.29
N TRP A 257 -11.59 -1.79 -16.03
CA TRP A 257 -10.72 -1.56 -14.86
C TRP A 257 -9.51 -2.49 -14.84
N ARG A 258 -9.68 -3.78 -15.20
CA ARG A 258 -8.60 -4.75 -15.31
C ARG A 258 -7.56 -4.33 -16.35
N ILE A 259 -8.01 -3.84 -17.51
CA ILE A 259 -7.12 -3.30 -18.56
C ILE A 259 -6.31 -2.12 -18.03
N LEU A 260 -6.94 -1.14 -17.36
CA LEU A 260 -6.22 -0.01 -16.75
C LEU A 260 -5.19 -0.47 -15.71
N GLY A 261 -5.55 -1.43 -14.86
CA GLY A 261 -4.62 -2.05 -13.91
C GLY A 261 -3.40 -2.67 -14.59
N THR A 262 -3.61 -3.44 -15.66
CA THR A 262 -2.50 -4.04 -16.43
C THR A 262 -1.65 -3.01 -17.17
N GLN A 263 -2.25 -1.92 -17.67
CA GLN A 263 -1.49 -0.82 -18.31
C GLN A 263 -0.61 -0.10 -17.30
N MET A 264 -1.15 0.29 -16.13
CA MET A 264 -0.39 0.93 -15.07
C MET A 264 0.74 0.01 -14.55
N ALA A 265 0.46 -1.28 -14.36
CA ALA A 265 1.45 -2.26 -13.91
C ALA A 265 2.52 -2.61 -14.96
N SER A 266 2.32 -2.27 -16.24
CA SER A 266 3.31 -2.51 -17.31
C SER A 266 4.39 -1.42 -17.41
N LEU A 267 4.24 -0.30 -16.69
CA LEU A 267 5.25 0.75 -16.63
C LEU A 267 6.39 0.35 -15.68
N ALA A 268 7.59 0.12 -16.23
CA ALA A 268 8.77 -0.09 -15.41
C ALA A 268 9.10 1.20 -14.59
N PRO A 269 9.36 1.11 -13.27
CA PRO A 269 9.47 2.31 -12.41
C PRO A 269 10.57 3.30 -12.79
N ASP A 270 11.61 2.82 -13.45
CA ASP A 270 12.80 3.54 -13.92
C ASP A 270 12.62 4.13 -15.35
N ARG A 271 11.64 3.66 -16.12
CA ARG A 271 11.40 4.04 -17.52
C ARG A 271 11.35 5.54 -17.76
N GLU A 272 10.60 6.27 -16.94
CA GLU A 272 10.51 7.73 -17.02
C GLU A 272 11.87 8.39 -16.73
N TRP A 273 12.55 7.97 -15.67
CA TRP A 273 13.85 8.54 -15.27
C TRP A 273 14.93 8.30 -16.33
N ILE A 274 15.11 7.05 -16.78
CA ILE A 274 16.09 6.70 -17.82
C ILE A 274 15.82 7.48 -19.11
N THR A 275 14.55 7.59 -19.51
CA THR A 275 14.20 8.30 -20.74
C THR A 275 14.29 9.82 -20.58
N PHE A 276 14.08 10.37 -19.38
CA PHE A 276 14.34 11.78 -19.07
C PHE A 276 15.83 12.10 -19.03
N SER A 277 16.64 11.28 -18.37
CA SER A 277 18.07 11.55 -18.21
C SER A 277 18.84 11.44 -19.51
N ALA A 278 18.54 10.42 -20.34
CA ALA A 278 19.09 10.29 -21.69
C ALA A 278 18.65 11.40 -22.68
N ARG A 279 17.74 12.30 -22.29
CA ARG A 279 17.33 13.50 -23.04
C ARG A 279 17.91 14.81 -22.47
N SER A 280 18.74 14.77 -21.42
CA SER A 280 19.12 15.94 -20.62
C SER A 280 20.63 16.17 -20.55
N ASP A 281 21.16 16.98 -21.46
CA ASP A 281 22.57 17.39 -21.60
C ASP A 281 23.17 18.10 -20.36
N HIS A 282 22.42 18.23 -19.27
CA HIS A 282 22.81 18.94 -18.04
C HIS A 282 22.87 18.03 -16.81
N LEU A 283 22.52 16.74 -16.95
CA LEU A 283 22.75 15.76 -15.89
C LEU A 283 24.17 15.19 -16.01
N LEU A 284 24.82 15.01 -14.86
CA LEU A 284 26.10 14.31 -14.79
C LEU A 284 25.83 12.81 -14.84
N ASP A 285 26.60 12.10 -15.67
CA ASP A 285 26.64 10.64 -15.67
C ASP A 285 27.19 10.16 -14.31
N PRO A 286 26.49 9.29 -13.55
CA PRO A 286 26.97 8.74 -12.28
C PRO A 286 28.33 8.05 -12.37
N ASP A 287 28.69 7.50 -13.53
CA ASP A 287 29.97 6.84 -13.77
C ASP A 287 31.09 7.85 -14.14
N THR A 288 30.80 9.15 -14.16
CA THR A 288 31.82 10.21 -14.29
C THR A 288 32.78 10.15 -13.08
N PRO A 289 34.07 9.84 -13.27
CA PRO A 289 34.99 9.75 -12.15
C PRO A 289 35.18 11.11 -11.46
N LEU A 290 35.25 11.09 -10.13
CA LEU A 290 35.59 12.27 -9.34
C LEU A 290 36.96 12.82 -9.76
N ARG A 291 37.08 14.14 -9.83
CA ARG A 291 38.31 14.82 -10.25
C ARG A 291 39.42 14.61 -9.21
N ASN A 292 40.38 13.75 -9.52
CA ASN A 292 41.62 13.65 -8.77
C ASN A 292 42.52 14.87 -9.07
N GLN A 293 43.15 15.46 -8.05
CA GLN A 293 44.13 16.54 -8.21
C GLN A 293 45.40 16.07 -8.94
N GLU A 294 45.80 14.81 -8.75
CA GLU A 294 47.01 14.23 -9.36
C GLU A 294 46.90 14.14 -10.89
N THR A 295 45.69 13.93 -11.43
CA THR A 295 45.44 13.84 -12.87
C THR A 295 45.23 15.22 -13.53
N ILE A 296 45.21 16.32 -12.75
CA ILE A 296 45.22 17.67 -13.31
C ILE A 296 46.59 17.92 -13.96
N VAL A 297 46.58 18.20 -15.26
CA VAL A 297 47.74 18.68 -16.01
C VAL A 297 47.68 20.20 -16.07
N TYR A 298 48.78 20.85 -15.70
CA TYR A 298 48.94 22.30 -15.79
C TYR A 298 50.36 22.65 -16.26
N PRO A 299 50.60 23.83 -16.88
CA PRO A 299 51.92 24.20 -17.38
C PRO A 299 52.99 24.17 -16.27
N SER A 300 54.17 23.64 -16.59
CA SER A 300 55.32 23.50 -15.67
C SER A 300 55.10 22.61 -14.43
N LYS A 301 54.02 21.80 -14.37
CA LYS A 301 53.83 20.78 -13.31
C LYS A 301 55.03 19.85 -13.17
N ASP A 302 55.54 19.36 -14.30
CA ASP A 302 56.58 18.34 -14.39
C ASP A 302 57.97 18.97 -14.69
N ASP A 303 58.14 20.26 -14.39
CA ASP A 303 59.41 20.97 -14.57
C ASP A 303 60.43 20.51 -13.51
N PRO A 304 61.68 20.15 -13.87
CA PRO A 304 62.68 19.68 -12.91
C PRO A 304 62.99 20.65 -11.76
N SER A 305 62.66 21.94 -11.88
CA SER A 305 62.86 22.93 -10.81
C SER A 305 61.80 22.89 -9.69
N VAL A 306 60.61 22.34 -9.93
CA VAL A 306 59.54 22.22 -8.91
C VAL A 306 59.51 20.86 -8.21
N ILE A 307 60.28 19.89 -8.71
CA ILE A 307 60.43 18.55 -8.11
C ILE A 307 61.47 18.62 -6.97
N SER A 308 61.14 18.10 -5.78
CA SER A 308 62.06 18.03 -4.65
C SER A 308 63.19 17.02 -4.89
N VAL A 309 64.43 17.39 -4.56
CA VAL A 309 65.62 16.53 -4.67
C VAL A 309 65.63 15.44 -3.60
N HIS A 310 65.28 15.81 -2.37
CA HIS A 310 65.23 14.92 -1.21
C HIS A 310 64.14 15.42 -0.25
N THR A 311 63.37 14.53 0.38
CA THR A 311 62.46 14.89 1.47
C THR A 311 62.49 13.85 2.59
N GLY A 312 62.35 14.28 3.84
CA GLY A 312 62.45 13.38 4.98
C GLY A 312 62.37 14.10 6.33
N LEU A 313 62.52 13.36 7.44
CA LEU A 313 62.50 13.91 8.79
C LEU A 313 63.94 14.12 9.30
N LEU A 314 64.27 15.35 9.70
CA LEU A 314 65.54 15.65 10.36
C LEU A 314 65.29 16.35 11.70
N GLU A 315 66.22 16.12 12.63
CA GLU A 315 66.25 16.79 13.91
C GLU A 315 67.23 17.97 13.92
N ARG A 316 66.72 19.20 13.96
CA ARG A 316 67.55 20.40 14.10
C ARG A 316 67.75 20.77 15.57
N LYS A 317 68.98 21.13 15.94
CA LYS A 317 69.32 21.61 17.29
C LYS A 317 68.89 23.06 17.50
N LYS A 318 68.06 23.32 18.52
CA LYS A 318 67.65 24.67 18.94
C LYS A 318 68.83 25.43 19.56
N ARG A 319 69.08 26.67 19.10
CA ARG A 319 70.21 27.52 19.51
C ARG A 319 70.30 27.75 21.03
N TYR A 320 69.18 28.04 21.68
CA TYR A 320 69.15 28.45 23.09
C TYR A 320 68.92 27.28 24.05
N THR A 321 67.93 26.43 23.80
CA THR A 321 67.60 25.28 24.66
C THR A 321 68.55 24.09 24.48
N ARG A 322 69.39 24.09 23.44
CA ARG A 322 70.31 23.00 23.02
C ARG A 322 69.65 21.65 22.71
N THR A 323 68.35 21.50 22.95
CA THR A 323 67.52 20.37 22.55
C THR A 323 67.41 20.24 21.03
N TYR A 324 67.24 19.00 20.57
CA TYR A 324 66.88 18.69 19.19
C TYR A 324 65.36 18.73 19.03
N ARG A 325 64.87 19.08 17.84
CA ARG A 325 63.45 18.99 17.46
C ARG A 325 63.36 18.36 16.07
N GLU A 326 62.60 17.29 15.95
CA GLU A 326 62.23 16.72 14.65
C GLU A 326 61.27 17.66 13.91
N SER A 327 61.43 17.76 12.60
CA SER A 327 60.55 18.48 11.67
C SER A 327 60.73 17.87 10.27
N TYR A 328 59.80 18.13 9.36
CA TYR A 328 59.92 17.66 7.98
C TYR A 328 60.82 18.61 7.20
N PHE A 329 61.69 18.07 6.34
CA PHE A 329 62.63 18.83 5.54
C PHE A 329 62.49 18.51 4.06
N VAL A 330 62.62 19.54 3.23
CA VAL A 330 62.54 19.47 1.77
C VAL A 330 63.76 20.15 1.18
N LEU A 331 64.52 19.40 0.38
CA LEU A 331 65.66 19.87 -0.41
C LEU A 331 65.20 20.19 -1.83
N THR A 332 65.47 21.41 -2.28
CA THR A 332 65.05 21.90 -3.60
C THR A 332 66.21 21.98 -4.59
N PRO A 333 65.96 21.84 -5.91
CA PRO A 333 66.99 22.02 -6.95
C PRO A 333 67.62 23.42 -6.94
N ALA A 334 66.88 24.42 -6.45
CA ALA A 334 67.35 25.78 -6.23
C ALA A 334 68.36 25.93 -5.07
N GLY A 335 68.75 24.84 -4.40
CA GLY A 335 69.73 24.86 -3.31
C GLY A 335 69.18 25.32 -1.96
N PHE A 336 67.85 25.38 -1.77
CA PHE A 336 67.25 25.61 -0.46
C PHE A 336 66.91 24.31 0.25
N LEU A 337 67.30 24.23 1.53
CA LEU A 337 66.82 23.27 2.50
C LEU A 337 65.75 23.95 3.37
N HIS A 338 64.49 23.56 3.20
CA HIS A 338 63.34 24.09 3.93
C HIS A 338 62.94 23.19 5.10
N GLU A 339 62.46 23.78 6.19
CA GLU A 339 61.88 23.10 7.37
C GLU A 339 60.38 23.38 7.45
N TYR A 340 59.57 22.33 7.48
CA TYR A 340 58.11 22.36 7.54
C TYR A 340 57.59 21.74 8.84
N ALA A 341 56.41 22.20 9.28
CA ALA A 341 55.81 21.78 10.56
C ALA A 341 55.27 20.35 10.54
N SER A 342 54.85 19.90 9.36
CA SER A 342 54.27 18.59 9.05
C SER A 342 54.80 18.15 7.67
N SER A 343 54.60 16.87 7.31
CA SER A 343 54.81 16.38 5.95
C SER A 343 53.59 16.58 5.04
N ASP A 344 52.43 16.93 5.59
CA ASP A 344 51.24 17.28 4.81
C ASP A 344 51.36 18.72 4.25
N PRO A 345 51.34 18.91 2.91
CA PRO A 345 51.33 20.24 2.29
C PRO A 345 50.12 21.10 2.67
N HIS A 346 49.00 20.49 3.09
CA HIS A 346 47.80 21.22 3.51
C HIS A 346 47.98 21.89 4.89
N GLU A 347 48.60 21.19 5.84
CA GLU A 347 48.97 21.72 7.16
C GLU A 347 50.17 22.68 7.09
N ALA A 348 51.16 22.36 6.27
CA ALA A 348 52.48 23.00 6.28
C ALA A 348 52.73 23.93 5.08
N GLN A 349 51.78 24.81 4.77
CA GLN A 349 51.80 25.70 3.60
C GLN A 349 52.99 26.67 3.50
N THR A 350 53.74 26.89 4.58
CA THR A 350 54.93 27.77 4.59
C THR A 350 56.07 27.17 5.43
N PRO A 351 57.34 27.34 5.03
CA PRO A 351 58.47 26.81 5.78
C PRO A 351 58.77 27.64 7.03
N MET A 352 58.88 26.98 8.19
CA MET A 352 59.24 27.57 9.49
C MET A 352 60.69 28.11 9.52
N PHE A 353 61.57 27.52 8.71
CA PHE A 353 62.97 27.88 8.55
C PHE A 353 63.43 27.49 7.14
N SER A 354 64.42 28.17 6.59
CA SER A 354 64.96 27.90 5.26
C SER A 354 66.44 28.26 5.22
N LEU A 355 67.26 27.44 4.57
CA LEU A 355 68.70 27.59 4.50
C LEU A 355 69.18 27.47 3.04
N PHE A 356 69.93 28.46 2.57
CA PHE A 356 70.47 28.49 1.21
C PHE A 356 71.87 27.84 1.18
N LEU A 357 71.93 26.60 0.72
CA LEU A 357 73.13 25.75 0.74
C LEU A 357 74.29 26.30 -0.11
N PRO A 358 74.08 26.96 -1.28
CA PRO A 358 75.18 27.57 -2.04
C PRO A 358 75.89 28.73 -1.33
N ALA A 359 75.38 29.20 -0.18
CA ALA A 359 76.07 30.15 0.71
C ALA A 359 76.63 29.50 2.00
N CYS A 360 76.66 28.16 2.06
CA CYS A 360 77.05 27.39 3.23
C CYS A 360 78.26 26.47 2.99
N THR A 361 78.91 26.08 4.09
CA THR A 361 79.92 25.02 4.15
C THR A 361 79.36 23.83 4.92
N LEU A 362 79.38 22.64 4.31
CA LEU A 362 78.98 21.39 4.96
C LEU A 362 80.15 20.82 5.78
N GLY A 363 79.96 20.70 7.09
CA GLY A 363 80.90 20.03 8.00
C GLY A 363 80.91 18.51 7.81
N PRO A 364 81.92 17.81 8.35
CA PRO A 364 82.05 16.37 8.19
C PRO A 364 80.91 15.62 8.89
N GLN A 365 80.51 14.50 8.28
CA GLN A 365 79.70 13.46 8.89
C GLN A 365 80.31 12.93 10.19
N SER A 366 79.49 12.57 11.18
CA SER A 366 79.97 11.87 12.37
C SER A 366 80.53 10.49 12.02
N SER A 367 81.67 10.13 12.61
CA SER A 367 82.32 8.81 12.45
C SER A 367 81.35 7.63 12.63
N GLY A 368 81.58 6.53 11.91
CA GLY A 368 80.74 5.32 11.97
C GLY A 368 80.62 4.69 13.36
N LYS A 369 81.58 4.94 14.26
CA LYS A 369 81.54 4.49 15.68
C LYS A 369 80.76 5.44 16.61
N SER A 370 80.13 6.49 16.08
CA SER A 370 79.36 7.48 16.86
C SER A 370 78.00 6.95 17.30
N LYS A 371 77.68 7.05 18.60
CA LYS A 371 76.33 6.79 19.17
C LYS A 371 75.24 7.78 18.71
N SER A 372 75.53 8.69 17.78
CA SER A 372 74.54 9.63 17.23
C SER A 372 74.97 10.15 15.87
N HIS A 373 74.08 10.03 14.88
CA HIS A 373 74.35 10.35 13.49
C HIS A 373 74.12 11.85 13.24
N LYS A 374 75.19 12.61 13.02
CA LYS A 374 75.15 14.08 12.99
C LYS A 374 76.04 14.66 11.90
N PHE A 375 75.55 15.76 11.33
CA PHE A 375 76.34 16.66 10.50
C PHE A 375 76.06 18.12 10.90
N HIS A 376 76.88 19.03 10.38
CA HIS A 376 76.82 20.45 10.68
C HIS A 376 76.83 21.24 9.37
N ILE A 377 76.05 22.31 9.28
CA ILE A 377 76.12 23.26 8.16
C ILE A 377 76.50 24.62 8.74
N GLU A 378 77.52 25.26 8.18
CA GLU A 378 77.98 26.59 8.58
C GLU A 378 77.66 27.63 7.51
N GLY A 379 76.81 28.60 7.86
CA GLY A 379 76.45 29.70 6.96
C GLY A 379 77.56 30.72 6.82
N SER A 380 77.88 31.09 5.58
CA SER A 380 78.65 32.30 5.27
C SER A 380 77.84 33.55 5.61
N LYS A 381 78.48 34.73 5.51
CA LYS A 381 77.93 36.03 5.91
C LYS A 381 76.64 36.42 5.16
N ASP A 382 76.41 35.85 3.98
CA ASP A 382 75.24 36.09 3.14
C ASP A 382 74.23 34.91 3.18
N GLY A 383 74.58 33.79 3.84
CA GLY A 383 73.79 32.57 3.96
C GLY A 383 72.91 32.50 5.22
N LEU A 384 72.42 33.63 5.73
CA LEU A 384 71.59 33.64 6.94
C LEU A 384 70.19 33.10 6.65
N GLY A 385 69.91 31.89 7.13
CA GLY A 385 68.55 31.36 7.22
C GLY A 385 67.68 32.20 8.16
N THR A 386 66.95 33.17 7.60
CA THR A 386 66.03 34.03 8.34
C THR A 386 64.75 33.28 8.70
N THR A 387 64.23 33.53 9.91
CA THR A 387 62.92 33.04 10.36
C THR A 387 61.81 34.08 10.20
N LYS A 388 62.10 35.26 9.63
CA LYS A 388 61.11 36.30 9.30
C LYS A 388 61.46 37.04 8.02
N THR A 389 60.48 37.18 7.13
CA THR A 389 60.47 38.20 6.09
C THR A 389 60.12 39.56 6.74
N GLY A 390 61.00 40.55 6.58
CA GLY A 390 60.74 41.93 7.03
C GLY A 390 61.70 42.48 8.10
N SER A 391 62.58 43.37 7.62
CA SER A 391 63.04 44.59 8.32
C SER A 391 64.11 44.53 9.42
N PHE A 392 64.95 45.59 9.38
CA PHE A 392 66.00 46.03 10.31
C PHE A 392 67.21 45.11 10.60
N LYS A 393 68.37 45.55 10.09
CA LYS A 393 69.70 45.05 10.44
C LYS A 393 70.24 45.81 11.67
N VAL A 394 70.76 45.10 12.67
CA VAL A 394 71.57 45.67 13.77
C VAL A 394 72.97 45.03 13.71
N PRO A 395 74.06 45.82 13.68
CA PRO A 395 75.41 45.27 13.51
C PRO A 395 75.99 44.78 14.85
N LEU A 396 75.96 43.46 15.08
CA LEU A 396 76.75 42.82 16.14
C LEU A 396 77.81 41.88 15.55
N ARG A 397 78.88 41.60 16.31
CA ARG A 397 80.14 41.03 15.81
C ARG A 397 79.99 39.66 15.15
N SER A 398 80.83 39.46 14.13
CA SER A 398 80.84 38.28 13.25
C SER A 398 81.10 36.97 13.99
N GLY A 399 80.25 35.97 13.72
CA GLY A 399 80.48 34.56 14.00
C GLY A 399 79.70 33.72 12.99
N GLN A 400 80.35 32.69 12.42
CA GLN A 400 79.69 31.75 11.50
C GLN A 400 78.50 31.11 12.19
N HIS A 401 77.36 31.03 11.50
CA HIS A 401 76.15 30.42 12.05
C HIS A 401 76.16 28.92 11.72
N ALA A 402 76.50 28.10 12.72
CA ALA A 402 76.50 26.64 12.61
C ALA A 402 75.15 26.06 13.05
N TRP A 403 74.54 25.26 12.18
CA TRP A 403 73.34 24.47 12.45
C TRP A 403 73.72 22.98 12.57
N SER A 404 73.49 22.37 13.73
CA SER A 404 73.61 20.91 13.91
C SER A 404 72.31 20.22 13.49
N PHE A 405 72.43 19.23 12.62
CA PHE A 405 71.36 18.30 12.25
C PHE A 405 71.66 16.90 12.77
N ARG A 406 70.61 16.12 13.05
CA ARG A 406 70.66 14.71 13.41
C ARG A 406 69.62 13.96 12.56
N SER A 407 70.03 12.80 12.04
CA SER A 407 69.20 11.85 11.32
C SER A 407 68.77 10.71 12.25
N ARG A 408 67.78 9.90 11.83
CA ARG A 408 67.32 8.72 12.57
C ARG A 408 68.30 7.56 12.44
N SER A 409 68.85 7.32 11.24
CA SER A 409 69.84 6.25 10.97
C SER A 409 71.17 6.80 10.44
N ARG A 410 72.18 5.93 10.33
CA ARG A 410 73.49 6.24 9.72
C ARG A 410 73.40 6.46 8.20
N GLU A 411 72.44 5.77 7.58
CA GLU A 411 72.19 5.69 6.14
C GLU A 411 71.39 6.89 5.65
N ASP A 412 70.28 7.19 6.34
CA ASP A 412 69.55 8.48 6.30
C ASP A 412 70.52 9.67 6.45
N MET A 413 71.53 9.58 7.33
CA MET A 413 72.58 10.60 7.40
C MET A 413 73.47 10.68 6.16
N MET A 414 73.80 9.54 5.55
CA MET A 414 74.64 9.49 4.34
C MET A 414 73.90 10.10 3.16
N GLU A 415 72.62 9.79 2.98
CA GLU A 415 71.79 10.31 1.89
C GLU A 415 71.69 11.84 1.99
N TRP A 416 71.17 12.36 3.11
CA TRP A 416 71.10 13.80 3.35
C TRP A 416 72.46 14.50 3.20
N TRP A 417 73.55 13.92 3.72
CA TRP A 417 74.89 14.52 3.57
C TRP A 417 75.40 14.46 2.13
N ASN A 418 75.12 13.37 1.40
CA ASN A 418 75.51 13.19 0.00
C ASN A 418 74.74 14.09 -0.96
N ASP A 419 73.49 14.43 -0.67
CA ASP A 419 72.69 15.35 -1.49
C ASP A 419 73.00 16.81 -1.14
N ILE A 420 73.10 17.14 0.15
CA ILE A 420 73.46 18.49 0.62
C ILE A 420 74.87 18.90 0.17
N ARG A 421 75.85 17.98 0.06
CA ARG A 421 77.20 18.32 -0.43
C ARG A 421 77.21 18.77 -1.89
N MET A 422 76.26 18.29 -2.71
CA MET A 422 76.16 18.63 -4.14
C MET A 422 75.62 20.06 -4.35
N LEU A 423 74.95 20.61 -3.33
CA LEU A 423 74.33 21.94 -3.35
C LEU A 423 75.03 22.93 -2.39
N CYS A 424 76.05 22.50 -1.64
CA CYS A 424 76.88 23.37 -0.80
C CYS A 424 78.09 23.92 -1.56
N ALA A 425 78.48 25.16 -1.30
CA ALA A 425 79.66 25.78 -1.94
C ALA A 425 80.99 25.14 -1.53
N ARG A 426 81.06 24.54 -0.33
CA ARG A 426 82.20 23.79 0.19
C ARG A 426 81.70 22.65 1.08
N TYR A 427 82.44 21.54 1.13
CA TYR A 427 82.22 20.48 2.11
C TYR A 427 83.56 20.02 2.71
N LEU A 428 83.50 19.51 3.94
CA LEU A 428 84.66 19.03 4.70
C LEU A 428 84.51 17.52 4.92
N VAL A 429 85.59 16.76 4.68
CA VAL A 429 85.67 15.32 4.96
C VAL A 429 86.56 15.13 6.18
N ALA A 430 86.18 14.22 7.09
CA ALA A 430 87.02 13.88 8.23
C ALA A 430 88.19 13.01 7.78
N SER A 431 89.42 13.38 8.14
CA SER A 431 90.60 12.54 8.01
C SER A 431 90.55 11.41 9.04
N GLU A 432 90.65 10.15 8.60
CA GLU A 432 90.73 9.02 9.53
C GLU A 432 92.04 9.04 10.34
N GLN A 433 91.95 8.71 11.63
CA GLN A 433 93.13 8.52 12.48
C GLN A 433 93.67 7.11 12.27
N MET A 434 94.77 7.01 11.53
CA MET A 434 95.45 5.74 11.25
C MET A 434 96.41 5.38 12.40
N GLU A 435 96.01 4.44 13.26
CA GLU A 435 96.88 3.87 14.29
C GLU A 435 97.98 3.00 13.67
N ARG A 436 99.24 3.37 13.92
CA ARG A 436 100.41 2.57 13.53
C ARG A 436 100.81 1.63 14.67
N SER A 437 100.32 0.39 14.63
CA SER A 437 100.85 -0.69 15.46
C SER A 437 102.23 -1.13 14.96
N GLY A 438 103.14 -1.52 15.86
CA GLY A 438 104.50 -1.92 15.54
C GLY A 438 105.03 -3.06 16.42
N PRO A 439 106.10 -3.78 16.00
CA PRO A 439 106.39 -5.14 16.51
C PRO A 439 106.68 -5.24 18.02
N VAL A 440 107.13 -4.16 18.66
CA VAL A 440 107.55 -4.15 20.07
C VAL A 440 106.39 -4.49 21.02
N ALA A 441 105.15 -4.17 20.66
CA ALA A 441 103.96 -4.44 21.49
C ALA A 441 103.54 -5.92 21.53
N ALA A 442 104.12 -6.77 20.67
CA ALA A 442 103.93 -8.23 20.73
C ALA A 442 104.89 -8.88 21.73
N ALA A 443 106.16 -8.45 21.76
CA ALA A 443 107.22 -9.07 22.56
C ALA A 443 106.96 -9.02 24.08
N VAL A 444 106.31 -7.95 24.57
CA VAL A 444 105.99 -7.78 26.01
C VAL A 444 104.94 -8.77 26.52
N ARG A 445 104.25 -9.50 25.63
CA ARG A 445 103.16 -10.44 25.97
C ARG A 445 103.59 -11.91 26.06
N ALA A 446 104.88 -12.20 25.88
CA ALA A 446 105.38 -13.55 25.59
C ALA A 446 106.54 -14.03 26.51
N ALA A 447 106.57 -13.56 27.77
CA ALA A 447 107.61 -13.96 28.73
C ALA A 447 106.98 -14.26 30.10
N GLY A 448 106.77 -15.55 30.42
CA GLY A 448 106.13 -15.93 31.68
C GLY A 448 105.73 -17.40 31.90
N TYR A 449 106.56 -18.38 31.51
CA TYR A 449 106.63 -19.78 32.03
C TYR A 449 105.33 -20.68 31.93
N VAL A 450 105.29 -21.91 31.40
CA VAL A 450 106.20 -23.09 31.41
C VAL A 450 106.31 -23.67 32.84
N SER A 451 105.84 -24.87 33.19
CA SER A 451 105.20 -26.00 32.48
C SER A 451 104.49 -26.90 33.54
N GLU A 452 104.20 -28.22 33.46
CA GLU A 452 104.53 -29.37 32.58
C GLU A 452 103.51 -30.52 32.83
N ASP A 453 103.13 -31.30 31.80
CA ASP A 453 102.50 -32.66 31.79
C ASP A 453 101.11 -32.89 32.49
N GLU A 454 100.31 -33.94 32.21
CA GLU A 454 100.47 -35.16 31.39
C GLU A 454 99.10 -35.65 30.79
N GLU A 455 99.15 -36.32 29.63
CA GLU A 455 98.25 -37.33 28.98
C GLU A 455 96.67 -37.31 29.06
N GLU A 456 96.05 -37.46 27.86
CA GLU A 456 95.01 -38.45 27.40
C GLU A 456 93.78 -38.82 28.30
N GLU A 457 92.56 -39.12 27.82
CA GLU A 457 92.05 -39.52 26.48
C GLU A 457 90.54 -39.18 26.28
N GLU A 458 90.12 -39.11 25.00
CA GLU A 458 88.84 -39.41 24.28
C GLU A 458 87.40 -39.50 24.91
N GLU A 459 86.41 -39.09 24.09
CA GLU A 459 84.93 -39.34 23.99
C GLU A 459 83.95 -39.61 25.18
N GLY A 460 82.66 -39.27 24.93
CA GLY A 460 81.47 -39.68 25.72
C GLY A 460 80.84 -38.54 26.54
N SER A 461 79.58 -38.09 26.42
CA SER A 461 78.26 -38.60 25.95
C SER A 461 77.42 -39.29 27.03
N SER A 462 76.28 -38.67 27.40
CA SER A 462 75.16 -39.24 28.18
C SER A 462 75.52 -39.54 29.67
N VAL A 463 74.62 -39.72 30.65
CA VAL A 463 73.16 -39.50 30.80
C VAL A 463 72.83 -39.64 32.31
N GLU A 464 71.90 -38.85 32.86
CA GLU A 464 71.11 -39.09 34.12
C GLU A 464 71.92 -39.48 35.41
N GLU A 465 71.41 -39.53 36.65
CA GLU A 465 70.19 -39.05 37.33
C GLU A 465 70.54 -38.87 38.84
N GLU A 466 69.81 -38.01 39.56
CA GLU A 466 69.44 -38.15 41.01
C GLU A 466 70.57 -38.26 42.09
N GLU A 467 70.35 -38.04 43.41
CA GLU A 467 69.17 -37.65 44.20
C GLU A 467 69.57 -36.88 45.49
N GLU A 468 68.55 -36.46 46.28
CA GLU A 468 68.58 -36.16 47.74
C GLU A 468 69.32 -34.87 48.23
N ASP A 469 68.87 -34.10 49.24
CA ASP A 469 67.88 -34.32 50.32
C ASP A 469 66.92 -33.11 50.59
N GLU A 470 65.72 -33.41 51.15
CA GLU A 470 64.92 -32.73 52.23
C GLU A 470 64.71 -31.18 52.27
N GLU A 471 63.57 -30.57 52.67
CA GLU A 471 62.19 -31.00 53.02
C GLU A 471 61.22 -29.76 53.06
N GLU A 472 59.88 -29.99 52.99
CA GLU A 472 58.68 -29.18 53.47
C GLU A 472 58.62 -27.62 53.31
N GLU A 473 57.52 -26.88 53.06
CA GLU A 473 56.04 -26.97 52.88
C GLU A 473 55.63 -25.66 52.07
N TYR A 474 54.46 -25.34 51.50
CA TYR A 474 53.08 -25.89 51.43
C TYR A 474 52.28 -25.30 50.23
N GLU A 475 51.23 -26.02 49.80
CA GLU A 475 49.84 -25.66 49.38
C GLU A 475 49.36 -24.19 49.12
N ASP A 476 48.41 -23.91 48.20
CA ASP A 476 47.69 -24.77 47.23
C ASP A 476 47.17 -24.03 45.95
N VAL A 477 46.82 -24.86 44.94
CA VAL A 477 46.22 -24.72 43.59
C VAL A 477 44.94 -23.84 43.49
N GLY A 478 44.54 -23.29 42.32
CA GLY A 478 45.18 -23.28 40.99
C GLY A 478 44.20 -23.03 39.81
N GLU A 479 44.60 -23.43 38.60
CA GLU A 479 44.06 -23.08 37.26
C GLU A 479 43.13 -24.22 36.70
N ASP A 480 42.57 -24.28 35.47
CA ASP A 480 42.50 -23.38 34.29
C ASP A 480 41.20 -23.67 33.45
N ILE A 481 41.17 -23.35 32.14
CA ILE A 481 39.97 -23.09 31.31
C ILE A 481 39.70 -24.11 30.16
N ASN A 482 38.40 -24.35 29.86
CA ASN A 482 37.79 -24.87 28.59
C ASN A 482 37.95 -26.37 28.21
N PRO A 483 37.20 -26.90 27.18
CA PRO A 483 36.06 -26.39 26.36
C PRO A 483 34.81 -27.34 26.51
N PRO A 484 34.04 -27.86 25.49
CA PRO A 484 33.65 -27.42 24.12
C PRO A 484 32.14 -27.59 23.70
N SER A 485 31.73 -26.90 22.61
CA SER A 485 30.91 -27.39 21.46
C SER A 485 29.40 -27.80 21.53
N TYR A 486 28.55 -26.92 20.95
CA TYR A 486 27.40 -27.15 20.03
C TYR A 486 26.03 -27.83 20.40
N SER A 487 24.98 -27.13 19.93
CA SER A 487 23.68 -27.59 19.35
C SER A 487 22.38 -27.76 20.20
N HIS A 488 21.26 -27.47 19.51
CA HIS A 488 19.82 -27.41 19.89
C HIS A 488 19.12 -28.81 19.87
N PRO A 489 17.82 -29.04 20.28
CA PRO A 489 16.66 -28.10 20.23
C PRO A 489 15.54 -28.22 21.32
N GLU A 490 14.47 -27.42 21.12
CA GLU A 490 13.04 -27.53 21.54
C GLU A 490 12.61 -28.07 22.93
N LYS A 491 11.76 -27.29 23.64
CA LYS A 491 10.29 -27.56 23.74
C LYS A 491 9.47 -26.47 24.47
N GLU A 492 8.14 -26.55 24.26
CA GLU A 492 6.97 -26.17 25.08
C GLU A 492 7.14 -25.29 26.36
N GLY A 493 6.24 -24.34 26.70
CA GLY A 493 5.01 -23.86 26.07
C GLY A 493 3.95 -23.33 27.07
N TYR A 494 2.89 -22.68 26.56
CA TYR A 494 1.61 -22.32 27.26
C TYR A 494 1.63 -21.15 28.29
N PRO A 495 0.48 -20.47 28.55
CA PRO A 495 0.44 -19.00 28.53
C PRO A 495 -0.44 -18.34 29.64
N VAL A 496 -1.65 -17.83 29.29
CA VAL A 496 -2.61 -17.03 30.11
C VAL A 496 -2.13 -15.58 30.34
N SER A 497 -2.61 -14.52 29.69
CA SER A 497 -3.91 -14.12 29.11
C SER A 497 -4.94 -13.51 30.07
N PHE A 498 -5.50 -12.35 29.68
CA PHE A 498 -6.89 -11.85 29.76
C PHE A 498 -6.86 -10.36 29.32
N LEU A 499 -7.61 -9.91 28.29
CA LEU A 499 -9.03 -9.50 28.30
C LEU A 499 -9.28 -8.20 29.11
N SER A 500 -10.13 -7.25 28.70
CA SER A 500 -11.12 -7.24 27.60
C SER A 500 -11.47 -5.81 27.14
N SER A 501 -11.96 -5.67 25.91
CA SER A 501 -12.98 -4.67 25.55
C SER A 501 -13.75 -5.14 24.32
N ARG A 502 -15.09 -5.03 24.35
CA ARG A 502 -15.99 -5.73 23.43
C ARG A 502 -16.91 -4.76 22.70
N VAL A 503 -17.01 -4.93 21.37
CA VAL A 503 -18.19 -4.82 20.50
C VAL A 503 -19.27 -3.78 20.86
N ARG A 504 -19.63 -2.96 19.87
CA ARG A 504 -21.05 -2.67 19.61
C ARG A 504 -21.34 -2.61 18.11
N THR A 505 -22.32 -3.40 17.69
CA THR A 505 -23.03 -3.27 16.41
C THR A 505 -24.32 -2.48 16.60
N TYR A 506 -24.78 -1.86 15.51
CA TYR A 506 -26.18 -1.78 15.12
C TYR A 506 -26.27 -1.93 13.60
#